data_AF-A0A9J6RJ39-F1
#
_entry.id   AF-A0A9J6RJ39-F1
#
_cell.length_a   1.000
_cell.length_b   1.000
_cell.length_c   1.000
_cell.angle_alpha   90.00
_cell.angle_beta   90.00
_cell.angle_gamma   90.00
#
_symmetry.space_group_name_H-M   'P 1'
#
loop_
_entity.id
_entity.type
_entity.pdbx_description
1 polymer ?
#
loop_
_entity_poly.entity_id
_entity_poly.type
_entity_poly.pdbx_seq_one_letter_code
_entity_poly.pdbx_strand_id
1 'polypeptide(L)'
;MFKSLLRIVIVLAVITLISWPFLSAERKKLLISMASGQVNWQQLQLVNPFTQKTMTPVGSLVGRINQQIGSTELGKELLANWHGPQQYRCEPIATRDIRDTTQKKMYRWQDDKGRWHFGDDPRLVSPQAEEVGSRYQSKYQFFTLNLLGDDKQLPAFSRDRISAESRQIFTVLSDALAVDYLRQVDLNLRLLASQEDFQALRDQTAPNLQTNTGFYSTSNNEAVIWQAPDREFMYGVIRHEASHVIMAGLYGYPPVWVNEGMAEYFELLSLQGNAKTISPNNNWLNYLRQQGAMPLADYLALAPNEWYAGTQEQMYAMAWSLVYFFMAEPQRKQFFATMLASMAANKCQQFASIDYMQGHYPQGVAGLQQDWQQWLQRGSPAPHYY
;
A
#
# COMPACT_ATOMS: atom_id res chain seq x y z
N MET A 1 33.80 43.23 -12.74
CA MET A 1 32.46 43.12 -12.11
C MET A 1 31.31 43.63 -12.97
N PHE A 2 31.39 44.84 -13.56
CA PHE A 2 30.29 45.45 -14.33
C PHE A 2 29.75 44.62 -15.53
N LYS A 3 30.65 43.94 -16.27
CA LYS A 3 30.25 43.07 -17.40
C LYS A 3 29.50 41.80 -16.99
N SER A 4 29.64 41.36 -15.74
CA SER A 4 28.97 40.15 -15.22
C SER A 4 27.54 40.45 -14.78
N LEU A 5 27.33 41.60 -14.15
CA LEU A 5 26.00 42.09 -13.76
C LEU A 5 25.12 42.39 -14.98
N LEU A 6 25.68 43.00 -16.03
CA LEU A 6 24.93 43.27 -17.26
C LEU A 6 24.46 41.98 -17.95
N ARG A 7 25.28 40.92 -17.95
CA ARG A 7 24.91 39.61 -18.50
C ARG A 7 23.80 38.94 -17.69
N ILE A 8 23.83 39.04 -16.37
CA ILE A 8 22.78 38.50 -15.50
C ILE A 8 21.45 39.23 -15.74
N VAL A 9 21.47 40.57 -15.87
CA VAL A 9 20.26 41.36 -16.15
C VAL A 9 19.68 41.02 -17.52
N ILE A 10 20.50 40.83 -18.54
CA ILE A 10 20.04 40.44 -19.89
C ILE A 10 19.46 39.02 -19.87
N VAL A 11 20.11 38.07 -19.21
CA VAL A 11 19.62 36.68 -19.10
C VAL A 11 18.29 36.65 -18.35
N LEU A 12 18.18 37.39 -17.24
CA LEU A 12 16.93 37.49 -16.50
C LEU A 12 15.84 38.13 -17.36
N ALA A 13 16.10 39.25 -18.04
CA ALA A 13 15.12 39.92 -18.90
C ALA A 13 14.61 39.00 -20.04
N VAL A 14 15.50 38.23 -20.66
CA VAL A 14 15.14 37.25 -21.71
C VAL A 14 14.29 36.11 -21.13
N ILE A 15 14.65 35.58 -19.96
CA ILE A 15 13.86 34.54 -19.28
C ILE A 15 12.47 35.07 -18.91
N THR A 16 12.37 36.30 -18.40
CA THR A 16 11.08 36.90 -18.05
C THR A 16 10.21 37.15 -19.29
N LEU A 17 10.79 37.60 -20.41
CA LEU A 17 10.08 37.81 -21.67
C LEU A 17 9.57 36.50 -22.30
N ILE A 18 10.39 35.45 -22.30
CA ILE A 18 10.02 34.13 -22.84
C ILE A 18 8.95 33.47 -21.97
N SER A 19 9.04 33.62 -20.65
CA SER A 19 8.08 33.01 -19.73
C SER A 19 6.80 33.83 -19.53
N TRP A 20 6.79 35.13 -19.88
CA TRP A 20 5.64 36.02 -19.71
C TRP A 20 4.31 35.48 -20.27
N PRO A 21 4.21 34.99 -21.52
CA PRO A 21 2.95 34.46 -22.06
C PRO A 21 2.45 33.23 -21.29
N PHE A 22 3.34 32.46 -20.65
CA PHE A 22 3.02 31.23 -19.91
C PHE A 22 2.71 31.46 -18.42
N LEU A 23 2.80 32.69 -17.94
CA LEU A 23 2.46 33.04 -16.56
C LEU A 23 0.96 33.36 -16.42
N SER A 24 0.34 32.77 -15.39
CA SER A 24 -1.01 33.10 -14.92
C SER A 24 -1.14 34.59 -14.57
N ALA A 25 -2.36 35.16 -14.68
CA ALA A 25 -2.63 36.56 -14.37
C ALA A 25 -2.18 37.00 -12.96
N GLU A 26 -2.32 36.12 -11.96
CA GLU A 26 -1.90 36.40 -10.58
C GLU A 26 -0.38 36.54 -10.45
N ARG A 27 0.39 35.67 -11.11
CA ARG A 27 1.87 35.74 -11.13
C ARG A 27 2.38 36.97 -11.88
N LYS A 28 1.71 37.37 -12.97
CA LYS A 28 2.00 38.63 -13.67
C LYS A 28 1.77 39.83 -12.73
N LYS A 29 0.66 39.84 -12.00
CA LYS A 29 0.32 40.89 -11.02
C LYS A 29 1.36 40.98 -9.89
N LEU A 30 1.83 39.84 -9.38
CA LEU A 30 2.88 39.76 -8.37
C LEU A 30 4.22 40.33 -8.90
N LEU A 31 4.66 39.93 -10.10
CA LEU A 31 5.89 40.44 -10.70
C LEU A 31 5.82 41.95 -10.98
N ILE A 32 4.66 42.46 -11.41
CA ILE A 32 4.42 43.89 -11.58
C ILE A 32 4.50 44.63 -10.23
N SER A 33 3.92 44.07 -9.16
CA SER A 33 4.02 44.66 -7.80
C SER A 33 5.43 44.64 -7.21
N MET A 34 6.25 43.66 -7.59
CA MET A 34 7.66 43.58 -7.20
C MET A 34 8.50 44.61 -7.97
N ALA A 35 8.21 44.81 -9.26
CA ALA A 35 8.90 45.79 -10.10
C ALA A 35 8.52 47.25 -9.76
N SER A 36 7.31 47.49 -9.25
CA SER A 36 6.84 48.81 -8.82
C SER A 36 7.35 49.25 -7.44
N GLY A 37 8.16 48.44 -6.77
CA GLY A 37 8.73 48.76 -5.46
C GLY A 37 7.70 48.81 -4.33
N GLN A 38 6.48 48.30 -4.55
CA GLN A 38 5.39 48.31 -3.56
C GLN A 38 5.49 47.20 -2.51
N VAL A 39 6.54 46.38 -2.54
CA VAL A 39 6.78 45.30 -1.58
C VAL A 39 7.94 45.68 -0.65
N ASN A 40 7.66 45.77 0.66
CA ASN A 40 8.65 46.05 1.69
C ASN A 40 9.50 44.81 2.00
N TRP A 41 10.78 44.89 1.67
CA TRP A 41 11.74 43.79 1.81
C TRP A 41 12.05 43.37 3.25
N GLN A 42 11.75 44.19 4.25
CA GLN A 42 11.97 43.85 5.67
C GLN A 42 10.87 42.92 6.24
N GLN A 43 9.75 42.71 5.55
CA GLN A 43 8.74 41.72 5.94
C GLN A 43 9.00 40.32 5.35
N LEU A 44 10.03 40.15 4.51
CA LEU A 44 10.45 38.84 4.02
C LEU A 44 11.51 38.27 4.95
N GLN A 45 11.08 37.48 5.93
CA GLN A 45 11.99 36.57 6.64
C GLN A 45 12.62 35.62 5.61
N LEU A 46 13.96 35.55 5.59
CA LEU A 46 14.71 34.54 4.84
C LEU A 46 14.44 33.16 5.47
N VAL A 47 13.44 32.47 4.94
CA VAL A 47 13.17 31.07 5.26
C VAL A 47 14.16 30.20 4.50
N ASN A 48 14.94 29.41 5.23
CA ASN A 48 15.74 28.31 4.68
C ASN A 48 14.81 27.40 3.85
N PRO A 49 15.05 27.19 2.53
CA PRO A 49 14.10 26.54 1.64
C PRO A 49 13.90 25.04 1.94
N PHE A 50 14.61 24.47 2.92
CA PHE A 50 14.47 23.06 3.32
C PHE A 50 13.72 22.80 4.63
N THR A 51 13.27 23.83 5.37
CA THR A 51 12.69 23.56 6.71
C THR A 51 11.33 24.18 7.00
N GLN A 52 10.74 24.99 6.13
CA GLN A 52 9.38 25.49 6.36
C GLN A 52 8.69 25.89 5.06
N LYS A 53 7.92 24.97 4.48
CA LYS A 53 6.70 25.34 3.79
C LYS A 53 5.54 25.01 4.71
N THR A 54 4.87 26.07 5.14
CA THR A 54 3.47 26.05 5.54
C THR A 54 2.70 25.08 4.64
N MET A 55 2.27 23.98 5.25
CA MET A 55 1.26 23.10 4.68
C MET A 55 -0.04 23.92 4.57
N THR A 56 -0.28 24.52 3.41
CA THR A 56 -1.63 24.40 2.88
C THR A 56 -1.83 22.90 2.66
N PRO A 57 -2.96 22.30 3.08
CA PRO A 57 -3.19 20.87 2.89
C PRO A 57 -3.38 20.63 1.39
N VAL A 58 -2.27 20.53 0.67
CA VAL A 58 -2.20 19.93 -0.65
C VAL A 58 -2.36 18.46 -0.36
N GLY A 59 -3.58 17.96 -0.52
CA GLY A 59 -3.88 16.53 -0.45
C GLY A 59 -2.87 15.75 -1.29
N SER A 60 -2.61 14.51 -0.87
CA SER A 60 -1.70 13.61 -1.55
C SER A 60 -2.00 13.55 -3.06
N LEU A 61 -0.97 13.35 -3.87
CA LEU A 61 -1.13 13.12 -5.30
C LEU A 61 -2.12 11.96 -5.58
N VAL A 62 -2.17 10.97 -4.68
CA VAL A 62 -3.17 9.89 -4.61
C VAL A 62 -4.61 10.42 -4.49
N GLY A 63 -4.83 11.47 -3.69
CA GLY A 63 -6.12 12.16 -3.62
C GLY A 63 -6.51 12.86 -4.93
N ARG A 64 -5.55 13.35 -5.71
CA ARG A 64 -5.82 13.94 -7.04
C ARG A 64 -6.01 12.89 -8.14
N ILE A 65 -5.36 11.74 -8.03
CA ILE A 65 -5.48 10.64 -8.98
C ILE A 65 -6.81 9.92 -8.79
N ASN A 66 -7.25 9.69 -7.55
CA ASN A 66 -8.62 9.23 -7.28
C ASN A 66 -9.67 10.26 -7.71
N GLN A 67 -9.35 11.56 -7.71
CA GLN A 67 -10.22 12.63 -8.21
C GLN A 67 -10.24 12.72 -9.76
N GLN A 68 -9.14 12.40 -10.46
CA GLN A 68 -9.06 12.40 -11.92
C GLN A 68 -9.57 11.10 -12.55
N ILE A 69 -9.34 9.96 -11.91
CA ILE A 69 -9.90 8.67 -12.32
C ILE A 69 -11.40 8.66 -11.99
N GLY A 70 -11.81 8.97 -10.75
CA GLY A 70 -13.22 9.01 -10.33
C GLY A 70 -14.10 10.15 -10.91
N SER A 71 -13.54 11.07 -11.71
CA SER A 71 -14.31 12.13 -12.40
C SER A 71 -14.68 11.78 -13.85
N THR A 72 -14.24 10.62 -14.35
CA THR A 72 -14.65 10.10 -15.66
C THR A 72 -15.48 8.84 -15.46
N GLU A 73 -16.48 8.61 -16.32
CA GLU A 73 -17.28 7.37 -16.27
C GLU A 73 -16.39 6.12 -16.39
N LEU A 74 -15.29 6.20 -17.15
CA LEU A 74 -14.28 5.15 -17.27
C LEU A 74 -13.55 4.84 -15.95
N GLY A 75 -13.24 5.85 -15.14
CA GLY A 75 -12.57 5.65 -13.86
C GLY A 75 -13.51 5.31 -12.70
N LYS A 76 -14.81 5.54 -12.85
CA LYS A 76 -15.85 4.92 -12.01
C LYS A 76 -16.03 3.44 -12.37
N GLU A 77 -16.01 3.08 -13.66
CA GLU A 77 -16.00 1.67 -14.10
C GLU A 77 -14.74 0.89 -13.67
N LEU A 78 -13.57 1.56 -13.61
CA LEU A 78 -12.29 0.97 -13.18
C LEU A 78 -12.23 0.67 -11.67
N LEU A 79 -13.01 1.39 -10.84
CA LEU A 79 -13.09 1.22 -9.39
C LEU A 79 -14.30 0.39 -8.95
N ALA A 80 -15.17 -0.04 -9.86
CA ALA A 80 -16.46 -0.67 -9.55
C ALA A 80 -16.49 -2.21 -9.66
N ASN A 81 -15.39 -2.88 -10.03
CA ASN A 81 -15.43 -4.28 -10.45
C ASN A 81 -14.34 -5.26 -9.90
N TRP A 82 -13.87 -5.09 -8.67
CA TRP A 82 -12.57 -5.64 -8.24
C TRP A 82 -12.46 -7.14 -7.99
N HIS A 83 -13.46 -7.90 -7.54
CA HIS A 83 -13.27 -9.33 -7.23
C HIS A 83 -14.49 -10.20 -7.61
N GLY A 84 -14.32 -11.13 -8.56
CA GLY A 84 -15.29 -12.17 -8.89
C GLY A 84 -15.22 -13.34 -7.89
N PRO A 85 -16.29 -14.13 -7.72
CA PRO A 85 -16.36 -15.16 -6.68
C PRO A 85 -15.31 -16.26 -6.95
N GLN A 86 -14.23 -16.27 -6.16
CA GLN A 86 -13.33 -17.42 -6.11
C GLN A 86 -14.11 -18.61 -5.56
N GLN A 87 -14.19 -19.70 -6.33
CA GLN A 87 -14.82 -20.94 -5.86
C GLN A 87 -14.06 -21.47 -4.65
N TYR A 88 -14.75 -21.62 -3.52
CA TYR A 88 -14.19 -22.20 -2.30
C TYR A 88 -13.59 -23.58 -2.59
N ARG A 89 -12.27 -23.69 -2.44
CA ARG A 89 -11.57 -24.97 -2.33
C ARG A 89 -10.66 -24.85 -1.11
N CYS A 90 -10.91 -25.61 -0.04
CA CYS A 90 -9.95 -25.76 1.06
C CYS A 90 -8.76 -26.62 0.56
N GLU A 91 -8.02 -26.09 -0.40
CA GLU A 91 -6.69 -26.59 -0.74
C GLU A 91 -5.72 -25.59 -0.11
N PRO A 92 -5.03 -25.96 0.98
CA PRO A 92 -4.11 -25.05 1.62
C PRO A 92 -3.04 -24.64 0.61
N ILE A 93 -2.87 -23.33 0.40
CA ILE A 93 -1.77 -22.81 -0.41
C ILE A 93 -0.47 -23.43 0.09
N ALA A 94 0.35 -23.92 -0.83
CA ALA A 94 1.63 -24.49 -0.51
C ALA A 94 2.46 -23.45 0.26
N THR A 95 2.76 -23.78 1.52
CA THR A 95 3.57 -22.95 2.40
C THR A 95 4.70 -23.78 2.98
N ARG A 96 5.73 -23.11 3.51
CA ARG A 96 6.85 -23.75 4.20
C ARG A 96 6.91 -23.33 5.66
N ASP A 97 7.65 -24.07 6.48
CA ASP A 97 7.95 -23.63 7.84
C ASP A 97 8.75 -22.33 7.78
N ILE A 98 8.38 -21.34 8.59
CA ILE A 98 9.07 -20.05 8.66
C ILE A 98 10.54 -20.18 9.11
N ARG A 99 10.91 -21.31 9.72
CA ARG A 99 12.27 -21.68 10.14
C ARG A 99 13.11 -22.25 9.00
N ASP A 100 12.50 -22.61 7.87
CA ASP A 100 13.21 -23.00 6.66
C ASP A 100 13.80 -21.76 5.99
N THR A 101 15.03 -21.44 6.38
CA THR A 101 15.73 -20.23 5.94
C THR A 101 16.77 -20.59 4.89
N THR A 102 16.73 -19.88 3.77
CA THR A 102 17.77 -20.00 2.76
C THR A 102 19.02 -19.25 3.24
N GLN A 103 20.15 -19.93 3.33
CA GLN A 103 21.44 -19.27 3.57
C GLN A 103 21.80 -18.38 2.37
N LYS A 104 21.65 -17.07 2.54
CA LYS A 104 22.21 -16.11 1.59
C LYS A 104 23.70 -16.01 1.81
N LYS A 105 24.48 -16.40 0.81
CA LYS A 105 25.92 -16.15 0.79
C LYS A 105 26.13 -14.65 0.63
N MET A 106 26.79 -14.06 1.61
CA MET A 106 27.22 -12.67 1.58
C MET A 106 28.72 -12.66 1.83
N TYR A 107 29.44 -11.90 1.03
CA TYR A 107 30.88 -11.76 1.12
C TYR A 107 31.23 -10.33 1.53
N ARG A 108 32.29 -10.19 2.32
CA ARG A 108 32.93 -8.90 2.58
C ARG A 108 34.38 -8.94 2.13
N TRP A 109 34.88 -7.83 1.61
CA TRP A 109 36.29 -7.68 1.25
C TRP A 109 36.73 -6.24 1.44
N GLN A 110 38.04 -6.05 1.49
CA GLN A 110 38.65 -4.73 1.54
C GLN A 110 39.24 -4.40 0.17
N ASP A 111 39.03 -3.18 -0.33
CA ASP A 111 39.71 -2.72 -1.55
C ASP A 111 41.15 -2.27 -1.27
N ASP A 112 41.91 -1.99 -2.33
CA ASP A 112 43.31 -1.53 -2.24
C ASP A 112 43.50 -0.23 -1.45
N LYS A 113 42.40 0.49 -1.17
CA LYS A 113 42.38 1.72 -0.36
C LYS A 113 41.97 1.46 1.08
N GLY A 114 41.83 0.21 1.48
CA GLY A 114 41.44 -0.16 2.83
C GLY A 114 39.93 -0.03 3.11
N ARG A 115 39.06 0.13 2.10
CA ARG A 115 37.62 0.30 2.31
C ARG A 115 36.88 -1.03 2.24
N TRP A 116 35.97 -1.25 3.18
CA TRP A 116 35.13 -2.44 3.22
C TRP A 116 34.00 -2.37 2.20
N HIS A 117 33.82 -3.46 1.47
CA HIS A 117 32.74 -3.71 0.53
C HIS A 117 32.00 -4.98 0.91
N PHE A 118 30.72 -5.06 0.54
CA PHE A 118 29.85 -6.22 0.76
C PHE A 118 29.10 -6.55 -0.53
N GLY A 119 28.86 -7.83 -0.78
CA GLY A 119 28.18 -8.29 -1.99
C GLY A 119 27.74 -9.75 -1.90
N ASP A 120 26.91 -10.16 -2.84
CA ASP A 120 26.31 -11.49 -2.96
C ASP A 120 26.82 -12.29 -4.18
N ASP A 121 27.54 -11.65 -5.10
CA ASP A 121 28.16 -12.31 -6.26
C ASP A 121 29.63 -12.68 -5.99
N PRO A 122 29.98 -13.99 -5.92
CA PRO A 122 31.36 -14.45 -5.71
C PRO A 122 32.33 -14.06 -6.84
N ARG A 123 31.83 -13.59 -8.00
CA ARG A 123 32.65 -13.19 -9.15
C ARG A 123 33.12 -11.73 -9.09
N LEU A 124 32.49 -10.91 -8.24
CA LEU A 124 32.87 -9.50 -8.04
C LEU A 124 33.84 -9.31 -6.88
N VAL A 125 34.26 -10.40 -6.24
CA VAL A 125 34.97 -10.37 -4.95
C VAL A 125 36.46 -10.61 -5.15
N SER A 126 37.26 -9.78 -4.47
CA SER A 126 38.71 -9.96 -4.33
C SER A 126 39.03 -11.38 -3.83
N PRO A 127 40.19 -11.99 -4.19
CA PRO A 127 40.63 -13.28 -3.65
C PRO A 127 40.65 -13.36 -2.12
N GLN A 128 40.62 -12.22 -1.43
CA GLN A 128 40.64 -12.06 0.03
C GLN A 128 39.23 -11.95 0.63
N ALA A 129 38.19 -12.25 -0.13
CA ALA A 129 36.81 -12.24 0.32
C ALA A 129 36.55 -13.20 1.49
N GLU A 130 35.92 -12.70 2.54
CA GLU A 130 35.41 -13.51 3.64
C GLU A 130 33.89 -13.72 3.46
N GLU A 131 33.44 -14.97 3.45
CA GLU A 131 32.01 -15.27 3.54
C GLU A 131 31.50 -14.94 4.95
N VAL A 132 30.56 -14.00 5.03
CA VAL A 132 29.94 -13.54 6.28
C VAL A 132 28.44 -13.79 6.32
N GLY A 133 27.87 -14.48 5.33
CA GLY A 133 26.44 -14.74 5.20
C GLY A 133 25.79 -15.37 6.44
N SER A 134 26.49 -16.31 7.08
CA SER A 134 26.03 -16.95 8.32
C SER A 134 25.82 -15.98 9.49
N ARG A 135 26.59 -14.87 9.54
CA ARG A 135 26.45 -13.83 10.58
C ARG A 135 25.20 -12.99 10.41
N TYR A 136 24.65 -12.96 9.19
CA TYR A 136 23.46 -12.18 8.84
C TYR A 136 22.26 -13.08 8.51
N GLN A 137 22.33 -14.38 8.83
CA GLN A 137 21.23 -15.31 8.62
C GLN A 137 20.07 -14.95 9.56
N SER A 138 18.94 -14.58 8.98
CA SER A 138 17.70 -14.39 9.74
C SER A 138 17.26 -15.73 10.34
N LYS A 139 16.77 -15.72 11.58
CA LYS A 139 16.16 -16.90 12.22
C LYS A 139 14.89 -17.35 11.49
N TYR A 140 14.24 -16.44 10.80
CA TYR A 140 12.95 -16.63 10.15
C TYR A 140 12.94 -16.07 8.72
N GLN A 141 12.30 -16.78 7.80
CA GLN A 141 12.05 -16.32 6.43
C GLN A 141 10.56 -16.20 6.18
N PHE A 142 10.07 -14.98 6.06
CA PHE A 142 8.64 -14.68 5.96
C PHE A 142 8.05 -15.03 4.60
N PHE A 143 8.81 -14.77 3.53
CA PHE A 143 8.40 -15.06 2.17
C PHE A 143 9.60 -15.22 1.26
N THR A 144 9.35 -15.81 0.10
CA THR A 144 10.24 -15.72 -1.08
C THR A 144 9.57 -14.80 -2.09
N LEU A 145 10.30 -13.81 -2.61
CA LEU A 145 9.79 -12.88 -3.63
C LEU A 145 10.26 -13.32 -5.02
N ASN A 146 9.31 -13.69 -5.86
CA ASN A 146 9.53 -14.01 -7.26
C ASN A 146 8.86 -12.93 -8.11
N LEU A 147 9.66 -12.16 -8.86
CA LEU A 147 9.14 -11.20 -9.83
C LEU A 147 9.13 -11.91 -11.19
N LEU A 148 7.96 -12.02 -11.80
CA LEU A 148 7.70 -12.71 -13.05
C LEU A 148 7.29 -11.66 -14.11
N GLY A 149 7.58 -11.94 -15.38
CA GLY A 149 7.25 -11.02 -16.48
C GLY A 149 8.31 -9.94 -16.72
N ASP A 150 7.88 -8.73 -17.08
CA ASP A 150 8.74 -7.63 -17.52
C ASP A 150 9.32 -6.83 -16.34
N ASP A 151 10.11 -7.49 -15.49
CA ASP A 151 10.78 -6.85 -14.35
C ASP A 151 11.87 -5.84 -14.77
N LYS A 152 12.37 -5.92 -16.00
CA LYS A 152 13.37 -5.01 -16.58
C LYS A 152 12.90 -3.56 -16.69
N GLN A 153 11.59 -3.32 -16.69
CA GLN A 153 11.00 -1.98 -16.77
C GLN A 153 10.75 -1.34 -15.40
N LEU A 154 11.02 -2.08 -14.32
CA LEU A 154 10.89 -1.57 -12.98
C LEU A 154 11.94 -0.49 -12.69
N PRO A 155 11.58 0.56 -11.94
CA PRO A 155 12.56 1.48 -11.38
C PRO A 155 13.68 0.76 -10.61
N ALA A 156 14.85 1.38 -10.53
CA ALA A 156 15.92 0.89 -9.66
C ALA A 156 15.40 0.71 -8.22
N PHE A 157 15.87 -0.34 -7.55
CA PHE A 157 15.49 -0.69 -6.17
C PHE A 157 14.02 -1.11 -5.97
N SER A 158 13.22 -1.31 -7.03
CA SER A 158 11.83 -1.77 -6.91
C SER A 158 11.71 -3.10 -6.15
N ARG A 159 12.61 -4.05 -6.41
CA ARG A 159 12.67 -5.33 -5.70
C ARG A 159 12.86 -5.14 -4.19
N ASP A 160 13.78 -4.24 -3.80
CA ASP A 160 14.07 -3.95 -2.39
C ASP A 160 12.89 -3.26 -1.72
N ARG A 161 12.25 -2.31 -2.41
CA ARG A 161 11.03 -1.66 -1.92
C ARG A 161 9.89 -2.65 -1.72
N ILE A 162 9.57 -3.45 -2.74
CA ILE A 162 8.52 -4.47 -2.68
C ILE A 162 8.81 -5.45 -1.53
N SER A 163 10.06 -5.90 -1.40
CA SER A 163 10.48 -6.77 -0.32
C SER A 163 10.35 -6.11 1.06
N ALA A 164 10.72 -4.84 1.21
CA ALA A 164 10.61 -4.13 2.48
C ALA A 164 9.15 -3.90 2.88
N GLU A 165 8.30 -3.46 1.94
CA GLU A 165 6.88 -3.24 2.16
C GLU A 165 6.15 -4.55 2.47
N SER A 166 6.40 -5.62 1.70
CA SER A 166 5.83 -6.95 1.95
C SER A 166 6.26 -7.53 3.30
N ARG A 167 7.51 -7.28 3.73
CA ARG A 167 7.97 -7.66 5.07
C ARG A 167 7.25 -6.90 6.16
N GLN A 168 6.95 -5.62 5.96
CA GLN A 168 6.19 -4.84 6.92
C GLN A 168 4.73 -5.33 6.98
N ILE A 169 4.09 -5.61 5.85
CA ILE A 169 2.76 -6.23 5.78
C ILE A 169 2.75 -7.55 6.57
N PHE A 170 3.71 -8.44 6.29
CA PHE A 170 3.84 -9.70 7.01
C PHE A 170 4.01 -9.47 8.52
N THR A 171 4.87 -8.51 8.91
CA THR A 171 5.11 -8.20 10.32
C THR A 171 3.81 -7.82 11.03
N VAL A 172 3.04 -6.89 10.45
CA VAL A 172 1.75 -6.45 11.02
C VAL A 172 0.74 -7.60 11.06
N LEU A 173 0.65 -8.39 10.00
CA LEU A 173 -0.24 -9.55 9.93
C LEU A 173 0.19 -10.66 10.88
N SER A 174 1.46 -10.78 11.22
CA SER A 174 1.99 -11.86 12.08
C SER A 174 2.04 -11.50 13.56
N ASP A 175 1.82 -10.22 13.92
CA ASP A 175 2.12 -9.65 15.24
C ASP A 175 1.48 -10.43 16.41
N ALA A 176 0.27 -10.95 16.20
CA ALA A 176 -0.49 -11.67 17.21
C ALA A 176 -0.46 -13.20 17.07
N LEU A 177 0.22 -13.73 16.05
CA LEU A 177 0.28 -15.16 15.80
C LEU A 177 1.43 -15.80 16.58
N ALA A 178 1.15 -16.93 17.22
CA ALA A 178 2.22 -17.79 17.72
C ALA A 178 3.08 -18.29 16.54
N VAL A 179 4.38 -18.47 16.77
CA VAL A 179 5.36 -18.85 15.74
C VAL A 179 4.94 -20.13 14.98
N ASP A 180 4.23 -21.04 15.63
CA ASP A 180 3.76 -22.29 15.01
C ASP A 180 2.67 -22.10 13.95
N TYR A 181 1.94 -20.98 14.00
CA TYR A 181 0.97 -20.58 12.97
C TYR A 181 1.61 -19.77 11.84
N LEU A 182 2.84 -19.28 12.04
CA LEU A 182 3.57 -18.58 11.01
C LEU A 182 4.04 -19.53 9.93
N ARG A 183 3.89 -19.09 8.68
CA ARG A 183 4.24 -19.83 7.49
C ARG A 183 5.01 -18.93 6.54
N GLN A 184 6.02 -19.50 5.91
CA GLN A 184 6.67 -18.85 4.77
C GLN A 184 5.75 -18.97 3.55
N VAL A 185 5.51 -17.84 2.87
CA VAL A 185 4.71 -17.78 1.64
C VAL A 185 5.58 -17.54 0.40
N ASP A 186 5.13 -18.01 -0.76
CA ASP A 186 5.72 -17.64 -2.05
C ASP A 186 4.95 -16.46 -2.63
N LEU A 187 5.61 -15.30 -2.65
CA LEU A 187 5.09 -14.06 -3.23
C LEU A 187 5.49 -14.00 -4.71
N ASN A 188 4.70 -14.66 -5.54
CA ASN A 188 4.85 -14.66 -7.00
C ASN A 188 4.11 -13.46 -7.58
N LEU A 189 4.84 -12.42 -7.96
CA LEU A 189 4.30 -11.20 -8.55
C LEU A 189 4.60 -11.18 -10.05
N ARG A 190 3.59 -11.36 -10.88
CA ARG A 190 3.68 -11.17 -12.33
C ARG A 190 3.37 -9.74 -12.68
N LEU A 191 4.35 -9.06 -13.28
CA LEU A 191 4.26 -7.66 -13.64
C LEU A 191 4.14 -7.52 -15.16
N LEU A 192 3.02 -6.97 -15.63
CA LEU A 192 2.73 -6.80 -17.05
C LEU A 192 2.79 -5.33 -17.42
N ALA A 193 3.63 -4.99 -18.41
CA ALA A 193 3.81 -3.61 -18.86
C ALA A 193 2.60 -3.10 -19.65
N SER A 194 2.00 -3.94 -20.49
CA SER A 194 0.80 -3.63 -21.26
C SER A 194 -0.47 -3.90 -20.46
N GLN A 195 -1.43 -2.98 -20.56
CA GLN A 195 -2.75 -3.14 -19.97
C GLN A 195 -3.57 -4.18 -20.74
N GLU A 196 -3.37 -4.25 -22.05
CA GLU A 196 -3.99 -5.24 -22.93
C GLU A 196 -3.53 -6.66 -22.58
N ASP A 197 -2.22 -6.87 -22.40
CA ASP A 197 -1.68 -8.17 -21.97
C ASP A 197 -2.21 -8.57 -20.59
N PHE A 198 -2.35 -7.60 -19.68
CA PHE A 198 -2.99 -7.82 -18.38
C PHE A 198 -4.43 -8.29 -18.51
N GLN A 199 -5.24 -7.58 -19.31
CA GLN A 199 -6.65 -7.94 -19.54
C GLN A 199 -6.78 -9.31 -20.18
N ALA A 200 -5.94 -9.62 -21.18
CA ALA A 200 -5.94 -10.93 -21.83
C ALA A 200 -5.64 -12.06 -20.83
N LEU A 201 -4.63 -11.88 -19.96
CA LEU A 201 -4.31 -12.88 -18.93
C LEU A 201 -5.39 -13.00 -17.85
N ARG A 202 -6.00 -11.88 -17.45
CA ARG A 202 -7.16 -11.87 -16.55
C ARG A 202 -8.31 -12.66 -17.14
N ASP A 203 -8.69 -12.39 -18.38
CA ASP A 203 -9.83 -13.05 -19.03
C ASP A 203 -9.59 -14.56 -19.20
N GLN A 204 -8.33 -14.97 -19.36
CA GLN A 204 -7.94 -16.38 -19.38
C GLN A 204 -7.96 -17.04 -17.99
N THR A 205 -7.45 -16.35 -16.97
CA THR A 205 -7.20 -16.95 -15.64
C THR A 205 -8.40 -16.82 -14.70
N ALA A 206 -9.15 -15.73 -14.85
CA ALA A 206 -10.28 -15.34 -14.01
C ALA A 206 -11.34 -14.60 -14.87
N PRO A 207 -12.03 -15.28 -15.81
CA PRO A 207 -12.94 -14.63 -16.77
C PRO A 207 -14.10 -13.84 -16.16
N ASN A 208 -14.50 -14.18 -14.92
CA ASN A 208 -15.57 -13.49 -14.20
C ASN A 208 -15.05 -12.35 -13.31
N LEU A 209 -13.73 -12.14 -13.30
CA LEU A 209 -13.08 -11.08 -12.54
C LEU A 209 -12.95 -9.85 -13.42
N GLN A 210 -13.38 -8.70 -12.90
CA GLN A 210 -13.52 -7.49 -13.68
C GLN A 210 -12.58 -6.38 -13.17
N THR A 211 -11.36 -6.76 -12.75
CA THR A 211 -10.28 -5.84 -12.34
C THR A 211 -9.44 -5.37 -13.52
N ASN A 212 -8.87 -4.17 -13.44
CA ASN A 212 -8.02 -3.60 -14.50
C ASN A 212 -6.60 -3.24 -14.03
N THR A 213 -6.25 -3.60 -12.79
CA THR A 213 -5.06 -3.09 -12.09
C THR A 213 -4.26 -4.21 -11.45
N GLY A 214 -4.91 -5.15 -10.79
CA GLY A 214 -4.29 -6.30 -10.15
C GLY A 214 -5.28 -7.41 -9.81
N PHE A 215 -4.79 -8.64 -9.69
CA PHE A 215 -5.53 -9.73 -9.04
C PHE A 215 -4.63 -10.83 -8.50
N TYR A 216 -5.10 -11.50 -7.46
CA TYR A 216 -4.51 -12.72 -6.95
C TYR A 216 -5.28 -13.97 -7.35
N SER A 217 -4.58 -14.91 -7.99
CA SER A 217 -5.07 -16.26 -8.26
C SER A 217 -4.53 -17.23 -7.20
N THR A 218 -5.43 -17.76 -6.37
CA THR A 218 -5.09 -18.75 -5.34
C THR A 218 -4.62 -20.08 -5.94
N SER A 219 -5.24 -20.54 -7.03
CA SER A 219 -4.93 -21.82 -7.69
C SER A 219 -3.52 -21.85 -8.30
N ASN A 220 -3.07 -20.72 -8.85
CA ASN A 220 -1.73 -20.58 -9.40
C ASN A 220 -0.72 -20.04 -8.37
N ASN A 221 -1.20 -19.64 -7.19
CA ASN A 221 -0.48 -18.82 -6.22
C ASN A 221 0.31 -17.69 -6.89
N GLU A 222 -0.39 -16.86 -7.67
CA GLU A 222 0.20 -15.78 -8.46
C GLU A 222 -0.64 -14.51 -8.34
N ALA A 223 0.01 -13.41 -8.00
CA ALA A 223 -0.54 -12.07 -8.09
C ALA A 223 -0.09 -11.44 -9.41
N VAL A 224 -1.05 -11.06 -10.25
CA VAL A 224 -0.83 -10.41 -11.54
C VAL A 224 -1.12 -8.93 -11.39
N ILE A 225 -0.19 -8.07 -11.77
CA ILE A 225 -0.30 -6.61 -11.63
C ILE A 225 0.04 -5.93 -12.94
N TRP A 226 -0.79 -4.97 -13.33
CA TRP A 226 -0.46 -4.03 -14.40
C TRP A 226 0.53 -2.98 -13.91
N GLN A 227 1.63 -2.79 -14.63
CA GLN A 227 2.66 -1.78 -14.33
C GLN A 227 2.18 -0.38 -14.74
N ALA A 228 1.21 0.14 -13.99
CA ALA A 228 0.64 1.47 -14.22
C ALA A 228 1.75 2.56 -14.26
N PRO A 229 1.61 3.57 -15.13
CA PRO A 229 2.59 4.66 -15.22
C PRO A 229 2.79 5.42 -13.91
N ASP A 230 1.73 5.57 -13.11
CA ASP A 230 1.86 6.05 -11.72
C ASP A 230 2.44 4.94 -10.84
N ARG A 231 3.69 5.16 -10.41
CA ARG A 231 4.45 4.20 -9.62
C ARG A 231 3.92 4.05 -8.21
N GLU A 232 3.43 5.12 -7.56
CA GLU A 232 2.90 4.99 -6.20
C GLU A 232 1.58 4.23 -6.20
N PHE A 233 0.74 4.46 -7.21
CA PHE A 233 -0.45 3.64 -7.46
C PHE A 233 -0.08 2.17 -7.70
N MET A 234 0.87 1.90 -8.61
CA MET A 234 1.34 0.53 -8.87
C MET A 234 1.86 -0.16 -7.60
N TYR A 235 2.65 0.53 -6.77
CA TYR A 235 3.09 -0.05 -5.49
C TYR A 235 1.93 -0.25 -4.50
N GLY A 236 0.91 0.61 -4.53
CA GLY A 236 -0.35 0.39 -3.79
C GLY A 236 -1.02 -0.92 -4.17
N VAL A 237 -1.19 -1.16 -5.47
CA VAL A 237 -1.73 -2.43 -5.99
C VAL A 237 -0.84 -3.61 -5.60
N ILE A 238 0.49 -3.48 -5.69
CA ILE A 238 1.40 -4.55 -5.25
C ILE A 238 1.20 -4.88 -3.76
N ARG A 239 1.02 -3.86 -2.91
CA ARG A 239 0.74 -4.07 -1.48
C ARG A 239 -0.62 -4.73 -1.26
N HIS A 240 -1.64 -4.34 -2.03
CA HIS A 240 -2.96 -4.96 -2.02
C HIS A 240 -2.85 -6.47 -2.31
N GLU A 241 -2.28 -6.82 -3.45
CA GLU A 241 -2.17 -8.22 -3.88
C GLU A 241 -1.23 -9.04 -2.99
N ALA A 242 -0.12 -8.45 -2.52
CA ALA A 242 0.76 -9.11 -1.56
C ALA A 242 0.04 -9.41 -0.24
N SER A 243 -0.89 -8.55 0.18
CA SER A 243 -1.70 -8.79 1.37
C SER A 243 -2.57 -10.02 1.20
N HIS A 244 -3.20 -10.22 0.04
CA HIS A 244 -3.97 -11.45 -0.23
C HIS A 244 -3.10 -12.71 -0.16
N VAL A 245 -1.91 -12.70 -0.78
CA VAL A 245 -0.98 -13.85 -0.74
C VAL A 245 -0.60 -14.19 0.71
N ILE A 246 -0.22 -13.18 1.49
CA ILE A 246 0.20 -13.36 2.89
C ILE A 246 -1.00 -13.82 3.74
N MET A 247 -2.16 -13.18 3.57
CA MET A 247 -3.39 -13.54 4.28
C MET A 247 -3.78 -14.99 3.99
N ALA A 248 -3.72 -15.40 2.74
CA ALA A 248 -4.13 -16.74 2.36
C ALA A 248 -3.17 -17.81 2.92
N GLY A 249 -1.86 -17.54 2.99
CA GLY A 249 -0.89 -18.43 3.64
C GLY A 249 -1.03 -18.50 5.18
N LEU A 250 -1.29 -17.36 5.84
CA LEU A 250 -1.37 -17.28 7.30
C LEU A 250 -2.74 -17.69 7.85
N TYR A 251 -3.82 -17.32 7.17
CA TYR A 251 -5.19 -17.40 7.67
C TYR A 251 -6.11 -18.29 6.84
N GLY A 252 -5.67 -18.77 5.67
CA GLY A 252 -6.51 -19.56 4.78
C GLY A 252 -7.58 -18.70 4.12
N TYR A 253 -8.84 -18.94 4.45
CA TYR A 253 -9.99 -18.27 3.85
C TYR A 253 -10.70 -17.36 4.87
N PRO A 254 -10.14 -16.18 5.20
CA PRO A 254 -10.81 -15.21 6.05
C PRO A 254 -12.12 -14.71 5.40
N PRO A 255 -13.04 -14.13 6.19
CA PRO A 255 -14.20 -13.43 5.63
C PRO A 255 -13.78 -12.36 4.62
N VAL A 256 -14.59 -12.16 3.57
CA VAL A 256 -14.26 -11.23 2.47
C VAL A 256 -13.90 -9.84 2.98
N TRP A 257 -14.70 -9.27 3.89
CA TRP A 257 -14.42 -7.94 4.45
C TRP A 257 -13.07 -7.85 5.18
N VAL A 258 -12.59 -8.94 5.79
CA VAL A 258 -11.28 -8.97 6.44
C VAL A 258 -10.18 -9.04 5.39
N ASN A 259 -10.34 -9.90 4.38
CA ASN A 259 -9.37 -10.05 3.30
C ASN A 259 -9.15 -8.73 2.54
N GLU A 260 -10.26 -8.13 2.07
CA GLU A 260 -10.26 -6.88 1.32
C GLU A 260 -9.89 -5.70 2.23
N GLY A 261 -10.44 -5.64 3.44
CA GLY A 261 -10.17 -4.53 4.36
C GLY A 261 -8.70 -4.45 4.76
N MET A 262 -8.01 -5.59 4.92
CA MET A 262 -6.57 -5.61 5.20
C MET A 262 -5.76 -5.22 3.96
N ALA A 263 -6.13 -5.69 2.77
CA ALA A 263 -5.46 -5.30 1.53
C ALA A 263 -5.55 -3.79 1.29
N GLU A 264 -6.76 -3.22 1.40
CA GLU A 264 -7.04 -1.78 1.37
C GLU A 264 -6.27 -1.00 2.45
N TYR A 265 -6.16 -1.56 3.66
CA TYR A 265 -5.41 -0.95 4.76
C TYR A 265 -3.92 -0.81 4.41
N PHE A 266 -3.33 -1.81 3.78
CA PHE A 266 -1.91 -1.79 3.41
C PHE A 266 -1.58 -1.02 2.14
N GLU A 267 -2.56 -0.69 1.29
CA GLU A 267 -2.34 0.17 0.12
C GLU A 267 -1.68 1.50 0.49
N LEU A 268 -1.98 2.04 1.68
CA LEU A 268 -1.44 3.33 2.15
C LEU A 268 -0.26 3.18 3.11
N LEU A 269 0.39 2.02 3.13
CA LEU A 269 1.67 1.81 3.80
C LEU A 269 2.77 2.64 3.13
N SER A 270 3.54 3.33 3.95
CA SER A 270 4.70 4.12 3.55
C SER A 270 5.87 3.79 4.47
N LEU A 271 7.03 3.53 3.85
CA LEU A 271 8.31 3.32 4.52
C LEU A 271 9.23 4.51 4.19
N GLN A 272 9.47 5.37 5.17
CA GLN A 272 10.34 6.55 5.01
C GLN A 272 11.42 6.56 6.10
N GLY A 273 12.64 6.17 5.71
CA GLY A 273 13.72 5.95 6.68
C GLY A 273 13.31 4.86 7.68
N ASN A 274 13.27 5.22 8.97
CA ASN A 274 12.82 4.32 10.03
C ASN A 274 11.31 4.40 10.31
N ALA A 275 10.59 5.34 9.70
CA ALA A 275 9.16 5.50 9.92
C ALA A 275 8.37 4.51 9.06
N LYS A 276 7.53 3.71 9.71
CA LYS A 276 6.54 2.82 9.08
C LYS A 276 5.17 3.36 9.40
N THR A 277 4.49 3.89 8.40
CA THR A 277 3.20 4.56 8.60
C THR A 277 2.14 4.03 7.67
N ILE A 278 0.92 3.87 8.18
CA ILE A 278 -0.26 3.59 7.36
C ILE A 278 -1.20 4.77 7.50
N SER A 279 -1.42 5.49 6.41
CA SER A 279 -2.28 6.67 6.39
C SER A 279 -3.76 6.28 6.22
N PRO A 280 -4.71 7.10 6.70
CA PRO A 280 -6.11 6.83 6.44
C PRO A 280 -6.48 7.07 4.98
N ASN A 281 -7.38 6.23 4.44
CA ASN A 281 -8.01 6.47 3.16
C ASN A 281 -9.13 7.49 3.32
N ASN A 282 -8.79 8.76 3.08
CA ASN A 282 -9.75 9.86 3.18
C ASN A 282 -10.91 9.74 2.18
N ASN A 283 -10.75 9.01 1.06
CA ASN A 283 -11.84 8.84 0.11
C ASN A 283 -12.91 7.90 0.66
N TRP A 284 -12.50 6.78 1.26
CA TRP A 284 -13.42 5.88 1.97
C TRP A 284 -14.09 6.54 3.16
N LEU A 285 -13.35 7.34 3.95
CA LEU A 285 -13.96 8.14 5.01
C LEU A 285 -15.01 9.11 4.48
N ASN A 286 -14.69 9.85 3.41
CA ASN A 286 -15.60 10.82 2.84
C ASN A 286 -16.82 10.14 2.22
N TYR A 287 -16.63 9.03 1.52
CA TYR A 287 -17.72 8.22 0.96
C TYR A 287 -18.69 7.78 2.06
N LEU A 288 -18.20 7.13 3.12
CA LEU A 288 -19.06 6.65 4.21
C LEU A 288 -19.78 7.77 4.96
N ARG A 289 -19.14 8.94 5.09
CA ARG A 289 -19.76 10.13 5.71
C ARG A 289 -20.85 10.76 4.83
N GLN A 290 -20.71 10.70 3.51
CA GLN A 290 -21.62 11.34 2.57
C GLN A 290 -22.78 10.41 2.18
N GLN A 291 -22.49 9.16 1.87
CA GLN A 291 -23.46 8.17 1.38
C GLN A 291 -24.08 7.35 2.51
N GLY A 292 -23.51 7.43 3.72
CA GLY A 292 -23.87 6.56 4.82
C GLY A 292 -23.24 5.17 4.66
N ALA A 293 -23.54 4.31 5.62
CA ALA A 293 -23.09 2.93 5.63
C ALA A 293 -24.25 1.97 5.90
N MET A 294 -24.13 0.76 5.39
CA MET A 294 -25.02 -0.35 5.73
C MET A 294 -24.90 -0.65 7.24
N PRO A 295 -25.99 -1.07 7.92
CA PRO A 295 -25.90 -1.58 9.28
C PRO A 295 -24.89 -2.73 9.36
N LEU A 296 -24.03 -2.74 10.39
CA LEU A 296 -23.02 -3.77 10.55
C LEU A 296 -23.61 -5.16 10.77
N ALA A 297 -24.82 -5.26 11.31
CA ALA A 297 -25.55 -6.53 11.40
C ALA A 297 -25.79 -7.14 10.02
N ASP A 298 -26.19 -6.33 9.04
CA ASP A 298 -26.42 -6.79 7.67
C ASP A 298 -25.08 -7.05 6.98
N TYR A 299 -24.13 -6.12 7.10
CA TYR A 299 -22.83 -6.20 6.43
C TYR A 299 -22.00 -7.41 6.86
N LEU A 300 -21.96 -7.71 8.16
CA LEU A 300 -21.20 -8.84 8.71
C LEU A 300 -21.87 -10.21 8.46
N ALA A 301 -23.14 -10.21 8.03
CA ALA A 301 -23.90 -11.42 7.69
C ALA A 301 -23.80 -11.79 6.20
N LEU A 302 -23.29 -10.90 5.34
CA LEU A 302 -23.21 -11.13 3.90
C LEU A 302 -22.37 -12.37 3.57
N ALA A 303 -22.93 -13.26 2.76
CA ALA A 303 -22.17 -14.31 2.11
C ALA A 303 -21.25 -13.69 1.02
N PRO A 304 -20.16 -14.38 0.63
CA PRO A 304 -19.20 -13.83 -0.33
C PRO A 304 -19.82 -13.34 -1.65
N ASN A 305 -20.77 -14.10 -2.22
CA ASN A 305 -21.47 -13.73 -3.44
C ASN A 305 -22.34 -12.48 -3.27
N GLU A 306 -22.95 -12.29 -2.11
CA GLU A 306 -23.76 -11.10 -1.80
C GLU A 306 -22.86 -9.87 -1.60
N TRP A 307 -21.72 -10.05 -0.94
CA TRP A 307 -20.72 -8.99 -0.77
C TRP A 307 -20.20 -8.49 -2.12
N TYR A 308 -19.83 -9.41 -3.03
CA TYR A 308 -19.38 -9.04 -4.38
C TYR A 308 -20.50 -8.52 -5.30
N ALA A 309 -21.76 -8.80 -4.99
CA ALA A 309 -22.91 -8.23 -5.71
C ALA A 309 -23.30 -6.83 -5.20
N GLY A 310 -22.80 -6.42 -4.02
CA GLY A 310 -23.03 -5.10 -3.46
C GLY A 310 -22.29 -3.99 -4.21
N THR A 311 -22.66 -2.73 -3.94
CA THR A 311 -21.94 -1.57 -4.49
C THR A 311 -20.50 -1.59 -4.00
N GLN A 312 -19.54 -1.67 -4.92
CA GLN A 312 -18.12 -1.81 -4.58
C GLN A 312 -17.65 -0.73 -3.60
N GLU A 313 -17.93 0.54 -3.86
CA GLU A 313 -17.44 1.63 -3.00
C GLU A 313 -17.94 1.47 -1.56
N GLN A 314 -19.18 1.02 -1.36
CA GLN A 314 -19.70 0.75 -0.03
C GLN A 314 -19.02 -0.45 0.61
N MET A 315 -18.87 -1.54 -0.13
CA MET A 315 -18.31 -2.80 0.36
C MET A 315 -16.86 -2.63 0.83
N TYR A 316 -16.02 -2.00 0.01
CA TYR A 316 -14.60 -1.80 0.31
C TYR A 316 -14.38 -0.68 1.32
N ALA A 317 -15.14 0.43 1.23
CA ALA A 317 -15.01 1.50 2.22
C ALA A 317 -15.38 0.99 3.62
N MET A 318 -16.45 0.19 3.76
CA MET A 318 -16.81 -0.43 5.04
C MET A 318 -15.72 -1.40 5.53
N ALA A 319 -15.23 -2.30 4.66
CA ALA A 319 -14.15 -3.25 4.98
C ALA A 319 -12.90 -2.54 5.50
N TRP A 320 -12.38 -1.58 4.72
CA TRP A 320 -11.24 -0.76 5.08
C TRP A 320 -11.47 -0.02 6.41
N SER A 321 -12.64 0.59 6.58
CA SER A 321 -12.93 1.42 7.75
C SER A 321 -13.02 0.61 9.04
N LEU A 322 -13.55 -0.62 8.98
CA LEU A 322 -13.59 -1.53 10.14
C LEU A 322 -12.18 -1.95 10.53
N VAL A 323 -11.35 -2.34 9.55
CA VAL A 323 -9.94 -2.67 9.80
C VAL A 323 -9.21 -1.47 10.40
N TYR A 324 -9.34 -0.29 9.81
CA TYR A 324 -8.70 0.91 10.33
C TYR A 324 -9.18 1.25 11.75
N PHE A 325 -10.49 1.14 12.01
CA PHE A 325 -11.08 1.32 13.33
C PHE A 325 -10.48 0.36 14.37
N PHE A 326 -10.35 -0.93 14.03
CA PHE A 326 -9.76 -1.91 14.92
C PHE A 326 -8.29 -1.62 15.20
N MET A 327 -7.52 -1.27 14.17
CA MET A 327 -6.09 -1.02 14.29
C MET A 327 -5.74 0.29 15.03
N ALA A 328 -6.71 1.20 15.22
CA ALA A 328 -6.47 2.54 15.76
C ALA A 328 -6.19 2.60 17.27
N GLU A 329 -6.66 1.62 18.05
CA GLU A 329 -6.46 1.60 19.50
C GLU A 329 -5.92 0.24 19.98
N PRO A 330 -5.01 0.21 20.99
CA PRO A 330 -4.39 -1.04 21.43
C PRO A 330 -5.37 -2.16 21.80
N GLN A 331 -6.47 -1.82 22.49
CA GLN A 331 -7.47 -2.79 22.91
C GLN A 331 -8.23 -3.39 21.72
N ARG A 332 -8.65 -2.55 20.77
CA ARG A 332 -9.32 -2.99 19.54
C ARG A 332 -8.38 -3.74 18.61
N LYS A 333 -7.11 -3.33 18.55
CA LYS A 333 -6.06 -4.03 17.80
C LYS A 333 -5.88 -5.44 18.36
N GLN A 334 -5.81 -5.57 19.69
CA GLN A 334 -5.70 -6.88 20.37
C GLN A 334 -6.95 -7.75 20.13
N PHE A 335 -8.15 -7.17 20.13
CA PHE A 335 -9.38 -7.88 19.80
C PHE A 335 -9.33 -8.45 18.37
N PHE A 336 -8.99 -7.61 17.40
CA PHE A 336 -8.90 -8.01 15.99
C PHE A 336 -7.78 -9.02 15.74
N ALA A 337 -6.63 -8.85 16.39
CA ALA A 337 -5.55 -9.82 16.45
C ALA A 337 -6.01 -11.21 16.94
N THR A 338 -6.80 -11.24 18.01
CA THR A 338 -7.34 -12.50 18.57
C THR A 338 -8.34 -13.15 17.58
N MET A 339 -9.15 -12.32 16.91
CA MET A 339 -10.04 -12.77 15.84
C MET A 339 -9.25 -13.42 14.71
N LEU A 340 -8.21 -12.76 14.19
CA LEU A 340 -7.33 -13.30 13.15
C LEU A 340 -6.65 -14.61 13.60
N ALA A 341 -6.15 -14.67 14.84
CA ALA A 341 -5.54 -15.88 15.38
C ALA A 341 -6.50 -17.08 15.41
N SER A 342 -7.80 -16.85 15.68
CA SER A 342 -8.81 -17.91 15.63
C SER A 342 -9.05 -18.45 14.20
N MET A 343 -8.90 -17.59 13.18
CA MET A 343 -8.93 -18.00 11.77
C MET A 343 -7.68 -18.80 11.40
N ALA A 344 -6.50 -18.36 11.86
CA ALA A 344 -5.25 -19.08 11.61
C ALA A 344 -5.24 -20.50 12.20
N ALA A 345 -5.91 -20.70 13.34
CA ALA A 345 -6.09 -22.01 13.95
C ALA A 345 -7.08 -22.90 13.17
N ASN A 346 -8.00 -22.31 12.41
CA ASN A 346 -9.10 -22.99 11.72
C ASN A 346 -9.16 -22.62 10.22
N LYS A 347 -8.02 -22.63 9.52
CA LYS A 347 -7.84 -22.09 8.15
C LYS A 347 -8.84 -22.54 7.09
N CYS A 348 -9.46 -23.70 7.29
CA CYS A 348 -10.40 -24.33 6.36
C CYS A 348 -11.86 -24.22 6.78
N GLN A 349 -12.16 -23.60 7.92
CA GLN A 349 -13.52 -23.39 8.38
C GLN A 349 -13.97 -21.99 8.00
N GLN A 350 -15.22 -21.87 7.54
CA GLN A 350 -15.81 -20.55 7.35
C GLN A 350 -15.92 -19.84 8.70
N PHE A 351 -15.57 -18.56 8.71
CA PHE A 351 -15.62 -17.73 9.90
C PHE A 351 -16.91 -16.89 9.91
N ALA A 352 -17.81 -17.18 10.85
CA ALA A 352 -19.05 -16.44 11.04
C ALA A 352 -18.78 -15.09 11.72
N SER A 353 -18.58 -14.04 10.92
CA SER A 353 -18.21 -12.71 11.43
C SER A 353 -19.25 -12.15 12.40
N ILE A 354 -20.53 -12.23 12.04
CA ILE A 354 -21.63 -11.72 12.88
C ILE A 354 -21.69 -12.43 14.25
N ASP A 355 -21.61 -13.75 14.27
CA ASP A 355 -21.68 -14.54 15.51
C ASP A 355 -20.47 -14.26 16.42
N TYR A 356 -19.29 -14.15 15.82
CA TYR A 356 -18.09 -13.79 16.57
C TYR A 356 -18.21 -12.40 17.20
N MET A 357 -18.65 -11.39 16.44
CA MET A 357 -18.84 -10.05 16.98
C MET A 357 -19.91 -10.03 18.06
N GLN A 358 -21.00 -10.78 17.88
CA GLN A 358 -22.09 -10.88 18.85
C GLN A 358 -21.64 -11.50 20.18
N GLY A 359 -20.77 -12.52 20.14
CA GLY A 359 -20.28 -13.22 21.32
C GLY A 359 -19.09 -12.57 22.03
N HIS A 360 -18.25 -11.83 21.29
CA HIS A 360 -16.94 -11.39 21.79
C HIS A 360 -16.76 -9.87 21.86
N TYR A 361 -17.44 -9.08 21.03
CA TYR A 361 -17.31 -7.62 21.10
C TYR A 361 -18.16 -7.05 22.26
N PRO A 362 -17.70 -6.04 23.02
CA PRO A 362 -18.51 -5.42 24.06
C PRO A 362 -19.87 -4.96 23.54
N GLN A 363 -20.97 -5.44 24.16
CA GLN A 363 -22.35 -5.19 23.72
C GLN A 363 -22.69 -5.76 22.32
N GLY A 364 -21.93 -6.75 21.85
CA GLY A 364 -22.15 -7.46 20.59
C GLY A 364 -22.02 -6.55 19.36
N VAL A 365 -22.76 -6.90 18.30
CA VAL A 365 -22.76 -6.14 17.04
C VAL A 365 -23.27 -4.71 17.23
N ALA A 366 -24.23 -4.50 18.14
CA ALA A 366 -24.76 -3.17 18.45
C ALA A 366 -23.71 -2.25 19.08
N GLY A 367 -22.89 -2.77 20.00
CA GLY A 367 -21.76 -2.03 20.54
C GLY A 367 -20.73 -1.68 19.48
N LEU A 368 -20.38 -2.64 18.61
CA LEU A 368 -19.46 -2.40 17.50
C LEU A 368 -19.98 -1.31 16.56
N GLN A 369 -21.26 -1.36 16.18
CA GLN A 369 -21.91 -0.34 15.36
C GLN A 369 -21.76 1.05 15.98
N GLN A 370 -22.09 1.17 17.26
CA GLN A 370 -22.05 2.44 17.98
C GLN A 370 -20.62 3.00 18.03
N ASP A 371 -19.64 2.18 18.42
CA ASP A 371 -18.25 2.61 18.55
C ASP A 371 -17.65 3.02 17.20
N TRP A 372 -17.90 2.21 16.16
CA TRP A 372 -17.41 2.47 14.81
C TRP A 372 -18.04 3.72 14.19
N GLN A 373 -19.35 3.92 14.37
CA GLN A 373 -20.02 5.15 13.91
C GLN A 373 -19.50 6.39 14.63
N GLN A 374 -19.28 6.31 15.94
CA GLN A 374 -18.66 7.41 16.68
C GLN A 374 -17.26 7.72 16.14
N TRP A 375 -16.45 6.69 15.90
CA TRP A 375 -15.13 6.86 15.31
C TRP A 375 -15.19 7.51 13.92
N LEU A 376 -16.11 7.06 13.05
CA LEU A 376 -16.32 7.64 11.71
C LEU A 376 -16.64 9.13 11.76
N GLN A 377 -17.33 9.60 12.81
CA GLN A 377 -17.74 10.99 12.96
C GLN A 377 -16.67 11.91 13.57
N ARG A 378 -15.62 11.37 14.23
CA ARG A 378 -14.60 12.13 14.99
C ARG A 378 -13.56 12.89 14.14
N GLY A 379 -13.82 13.15 12.86
CA GLY A 379 -12.88 13.81 11.94
C GLY A 379 -11.85 12.82 11.35
N SER A 380 -10.84 13.31 10.62
CA SER A 380 -9.83 12.41 10.01
C SER A 380 -8.98 11.74 11.11
N PRO A 381 -8.93 10.40 11.17
CA PRO A 381 -8.14 9.69 12.16
C PRO A 381 -6.64 9.88 11.90
N ALA A 382 -5.83 9.73 12.94
CA ALA A 382 -4.38 9.81 12.81
C ALA A 382 -3.82 8.61 12.01
N PRO A 383 -2.69 8.78 11.31
CA PRO A 383 -1.94 7.65 10.75
C PRO A 383 -1.55 6.65 11.83
N HIS A 384 -1.46 5.36 11.48
CA HIS A 384 -0.93 4.32 12.37
C HIS A 384 0.59 4.22 12.18
N TYR A 385 1.32 4.11 13.29
CA TYR A 385 2.78 4.04 13.31
C TYR A 385 3.23 2.66 13.84
N TYR A 386 4.28 2.10 13.23
CA TYR A 386 4.83 0.78 13.55
C TYR A 386 6.34 0.78 13.75
#